data_AF-A0A068LUY8-F1
#
_entry.id   AF-A0A068LUY8-F1
#
_cell.length_a   1.000
_cell.length_b   1.000
_cell.length_c   1.000
_cell.angle_alpha   90.00
_cell.angle_beta   90.00
_cell.angle_gamma   90.00
#
_symmetry.space_group_name_H-M   'P 1'
#
loop_
_entity.id
_entity.type
_entity.pdbx_description
1 polymer ?
#
loop_
_entity_poly.entity_id
_entity_poly.type
_entity_poly.pdbx_seq_one_letter_code
_entity_poly.pdbx_strand_id
1 'polypeptide(L)' 'MIRMLTTIIMIGTACYIIYQNRYRLVNVLFGNSFIRRFLVSIFMNVPGVQNRIIQSVYPSRQY' A
#
# COMPACT_ATOMS: atom_id res chain seq x y z
N MET A 1 -24.70 -19.44 3.95
CA MET A 1 -23.79 -19.65 5.10
C MET A 1 -22.39 -20.08 4.68
N ILE A 2 -22.24 -21.10 3.81
CA ILE A 2 -20.93 -21.58 3.34
C ILE A 2 -20.01 -20.48 2.76
N ARG A 3 -20.58 -19.52 2.01
CA ARG A 3 -19.84 -18.40 1.39
C ARG A 3 -19.17 -17.46 2.40
N MET A 4 -19.80 -17.21 3.54
CA MET A 4 -19.23 -16.34 4.58
C MET A 4 -18.05 -17.03 5.26
N LEU A 5 -18.20 -18.33 5.54
CA LEU A 5 -17.16 -19.15 6.17
C LEU A 5 -15.92 -19.25 5.29
N THR A 6 -16.10 -19.49 3.99
CA THR A 6 -14.98 -19.55 3.02
C THR A 6 -14.25 -18.21 2.92
N THR A 7 -14.96 -17.08 2.95
CA THR A 7 -14.35 -15.75 2.89
C THR A 7 -13.52 -15.45 4.13
N ILE A 8 -14.03 -15.80 5.32
CA ILE A 8 -13.31 -15.63 6.59
C ILE A 8 -12.04 -16.49 6.62
N ILE A 9 -12.13 -17.75 6.17
CA ILE A 9 -10.98 -18.65 6.11
C ILE A 9 -9.95 -18.16 5.07
N MET A 10 -10.39 -17.70 3.91
CA MET A 10 -9.52 -17.10 2.87
C MET A 10 -8.77 -15.88 3.39
N ILE A 11 -9.46 -14.99 4.11
CA ILE A 11 -8.85 -13.79 4.69
C ILE A 11 -7.89 -14.17 5.82
N GLY A 12 -8.28 -15.09 6.70
CA GLY A 12 -7.43 -15.56 7.79
C GLY A 12 -6.14 -16.22 7.29
N THR A 13 -6.23 -17.09 6.29
CA THR A 13 -5.07 -17.74 5.67
C THR A 13 -4.20 -16.77 4.90
N ALA A 14 -4.79 -15.81 4.17
CA ALA A 14 -4.04 -14.73 3.53
C ALA A 14 -3.26 -13.90 4.56
N CYS A 15 -3.92 -13.45 5.63
CA CYS A 15 -3.28 -12.71 6.72
C CYS A 15 -2.16 -13.52 7.39
N TYR A 16 -2.37 -14.82 7.61
CA TYR A 16 -1.36 -15.69 8.21
C TYR A 16 -0.12 -15.84 7.32
N ILE A 17 -0.31 -16.06 6.02
CA ILE A 17 0.78 -16.13 5.04
C ILE A 17 1.53 -14.80 4.98
N ILE A 18 0.80 -13.68 5.07
CA ILE A 18 1.39 -12.34 5.12
C ILE A 18 2.25 -12.15 6.37
N TYR A 19 1.74 -12.58 7.52
CA TYR A 19 2.43 -12.49 8.79
C TYR A 19 3.60 -13.47 8.93
N GLN A 20 3.58 -14.61 8.24
CA GLN A 20 4.71 -15.53 8.23
C GLN A 20 5.81 -15.04 7.30
N ASN A 21 5.44 -14.42 6.17
CA ASN A 21 6.38 -13.93 5.15
C ASN A 21 6.60 -12.41 5.22
N ARG A 22 6.57 -11.83 6.42
CA ARG A 22 6.67 -10.36 6.68
C ARG A 22 7.69 -9.68 5.77
N TYR A 23 8.90 -10.22 5.72
CA TYR A 23 10.01 -9.63 4.99
C TYR A 23 9.96 -9.90 3.48
N ARG A 24 9.45 -11.06 3.06
CA ARG A 24 9.35 -11.42 1.63
C ARG A 24 8.23 -10.65 0.95
N LEU A 25 7.12 -10.43 1.65
CA LEU A 25 6.01 -9.61 1.18
C LEU A 25 6.37 -8.14 1.12
N VAL A 26 7.05 -7.61 2.13
CA VAL A 26 7.63 -6.27 2.06
C VAL A 26 8.55 -6.16 0.85
N ASN A 27 9.46 -7.11 0.60
CA ASN A 27 10.29 -7.07 -0.61
C ASN A 27 9.50 -7.12 -1.92
N VAL A 28 8.41 -7.89 -2.00
CA VAL A 28 7.56 -7.92 -3.21
C VAL A 28 6.73 -6.63 -3.34
N LEU A 29 6.26 -6.07 -2.22
CA LEU A 29 5.57 -4.79 -2.19
C LEU A 29 6.49 -3.66 -2.65
N PHE A 30 7.69 -3.55 -2.08
CA PHE A 30 8.65 -2.48 -2.40
C PHE A 30 9.38 -2.71 -3.73
N GLY A 31 9.58 -3.97 -4.15
CA GLY A 31 10.25 -4.33 -5.40
C GLY A 31 9.36 -4.24 -6.63
N ASN A 32 8.04 -4.27 -6.48
CA ASN A 32 7.12 -4.22 -7.61
C ASN A 32 6.72 -2.78 -7.93
N SER A 33 7.13 -2.29 -9.11
CA SER A 33 6.76 -0.95 -9.62
C SER A 33 5.24 -0.74 -9.68
N PHE A 34 4.45 -1.82 -9.74
CA PHE A 34 3.00 -1.76 -9.67
C PHE A 34 2.48 -1.27 -8.30
N ILE A 35 2.99 -1.81 -7.18
CA ILE A 35 2.59 -1.35 -5.84
C ILE A 35 3.05 0.08 -5.60
N ARG A 36 4.26 0.43 -6.06
CA ARG A 36 4.75 1.81 -5.94
C ARG A 36 3.80 2.80 -6.62
N ARG A 37 3.34 2.49 -7.83
CA ARG A 37 2.38 3.34 -8.57
C ARG A 37 1.03 3.40 -7.88
N PHE A 38 0.54 2.28 -7.33
CA PHE A 38 -0.72 2.23 -6.59
C PHE A 38 -0.68 3.07 -5.32
N LEU A 39 0.38 2.93 -4.51
CA LEU A 39 0.61 3.73 -3.31
C LEU A 39 0.71 5.22 -3.65
N VAL A 40 1.54 5.59 -4.62
CA VAL A 40 1.67 7.00 -5.06
C VAL A 40 0.34 7.55 -5.56
N SER A 41 -0.43 6.76 -6.32
CA SER A 41 -1.75 7.18 -6.82
C SER A 41 -2.73 7.42 -5.68
N ILE A 42 -2.74 6.59 -4.63
CA ILE A 42 -3.58 6.80 -3.45
C ILE A 42 -3.15 8.06 -2.71
N PHE A 43 -1.86 8.21 -2.41
CA PHE A 43 -1.35 9.37 -1.67
C PHE A 43 -1.51 10.69 -2.44
N MET A 44 -1.38 10.68 -3.77
CA MET A 44 -1.60 11.85 -4.63
C MET A 44 -3.08 12.19 -4.82
N ASN A 45 -4.02 11.26 -4.60
CA ASN A 45 -5.46 11.57 -4.62
C ASN A 45 -5.94 12.23 -3.33
N VAL A 46 -5.12 12.25 -2.27
CA VAL A 46 -5.45 12.90 -1.01
C VAL A 46 -4.88 14.32 -0.99
N PRO A 47 -5.72 15.38 -1.10
CA PRO A 47 -5.24 16.76 -1.28
C PRO A 47 -4.35 17.25 -0.13
N GLY A 48 -4.55 16.76 1.10
CA GLY A 48 -3.71 17.12 2.26
C GLY A 48 -2.33 16.44 2.30
N VAL A 49 -2.22 15.25 1.70
CA VAL A 49 -0.95 14.48 1.67
C VAL A 49 -0.15 14.84 0.43
N GLN A 50 -0.82 15.02 -0.71
CA GLN A 50 -0.22 15.50 -1.95
C GLN A 50 0.55 16.81 -1.74
N ASN A 51 -0.06 17.80 -1.07
CA ASN A 51 0.58 19.09 -0.83
C ASN A 51 1.87 18.97 -0.02
N ARG A 52 1.89 18.10 1.00
CA ARG A 52 3.09 17.86 1.83
C ARG A 52 4.20 17.15 1.05
N ILE A 53 3.85 16.21 0.18
CA ILE A 53 4.80 15.51 -0.68
C ILE A 53 5.38 16.45 -1.74
N ILE A 54 4.54 17.26 -2.38
CA ILE A 54 5.01 18.25 -3.38
C ILE A 54 5.94 19.26 -2.71
N GLN A 55 5.61 19.74 -1.51
CA GLN A 55 6.42 20.71 -0.78
C GLN A 55 7.76 20.12 -0.29
N SER A 56 7.80 18.82 0.03
CA SER A 56 9.04 18.14 0.42
C SER A 56 9.95 17.76 -0.75
N VAL A 57 9.36 17.45 -1.92
CA VAL A 57 10.11 17.12 -3.15
C VAL A 57 10.56 18.37 -3.90
N TYR A 58 9.79 19.47 -3.82
CA TYR A 58 10.11 20.75 -4.43
C TYR A 58 10.26 21.85 -3.36
N PRO A 59 11.31 21.80 -2.52
CA PRO A 59 11.57 22.84 -1.53
C PRO A 59 11.85 24.21 -2.17
N SER A 60 12.16 24.25 -3.47
CA SER A 60 12.59 25.43 -4.23
C SER A 60 11.47 26.22 -4.92
N ARG A 61 10.21 25.81 -4.79
CA ARG A 61 9.06 26.50 -5.42
C ARG A 61 8.10 27.11 -4.39
N GLN A 62 8.66 27.84 -3.45
CA GLN A 62 7.96 28.93 -2.76
C GLN A 62 8.26 30.24 -3.51
N TYR A 63 7.50 30.51 -4.57
CA TYR A 63 7.26 31.86 -5.13
C TYR A 63 5.82 31.90 -5.60
#